data_AF-A0A8C6Z325-F1
#
_entry.id   AF-A0A8C6Z325-F1
#
_cell.length_a   1.000
_cell.length_b   1.000
_cell.length_c   1.000
_cell.angle_alpha   90.00
_cell.angle_beta   90.00
_cell.angle_gamma   90.00
#
_symmetry.space_group_name_H-M   'P 1'
#
loop_
_entity.id
_entity.type
_entity.pdbx_description
1 polymer ?
#
loop_
_entity_poly.entity_id
_entity_poly.type
_entity_poly.pdbx_seq_one_letter_code
_entity_poly.pdbx_strand_id
1 'polypeptide(L)'
;VKAWGAHVTAVCSDDASPLVKKLGADDVIDYRSGNLEEQLKALPLFDFILDNVGGSTEKWALDLLKKWSGATYVTLVTPFLVNMDRLGVADGMLRTGVTIGSKTVKHLCKGVHYRWAFFMPSGPYLDEIAELVESGKIHPVIDQVFSFSEVPEAFLKLEGGHARGKTVINVIDKQ
;
A
#
# COMPACT_ATOMS: atom_id res chain seq x y z
N VAL A 1 4.06 -9.90 -5.47
CA VAL A 1 5.51 -9.94 -5.18
C VAL A 1 6.02 -11.32 -4.79
N LYS A 2 5.39 -12.08 -3.87
CA LYS A 2 5.78 -13.49 -3.60
C LYS A 2 5.68 -14.39 -4.83
N ALA A 3 4.63 -14.21 -5.64
CA ALA A 3 4.46 -14.85 -6.95
C ALA A 3 5.65 -14.65 -7.91
N TRP A 4 6.49 -13.64 -7.66
CA TRP A 4 7.67 -13.28 -8.45
C TRP A 4 9.00 -13.57 -7.71
N GLY A 5 8.95 -14.34 -6.62
CA GLY A 5 10.15 -14.78 -5.89
C GLY A 5 10.77 -13.73 -4.96
N ALA A 6 10.09 -12.62 -4.69
CA ALA A 6 10.61 -11.61 -3.76
C ALA A 6 10.59 -12.11 -2.31
N HIS A 7 11.53 -11.61 -1.51
CA HIS A 7 11.46 -11.64 -0.05
C HIS A 7 10.59 -10.47 0.43
N VAL A 8 9.64 -10.73 1.34
CA VAL A 8 8.60 -9.79 1.74
C VAL A 8 8.62 -9.64 3.26
N THR A 9 8.91 -8.42 3.70
CA THR A 9 8.68 -7.98 5.07
C THR A 9 7.37 -7.19 5.11
N ALA A 10 6.42 -7.64 5.93
CA ALA A 10 5.13 -6.97 6.12
C ALA A 10 5.11 -6.22 7.47
N VAL A 11 4.62 -4.99 7.46
CA VAL A 11 4.37 -4.21 8.68
C VAL A 11 2.86 -4.10 8.86
N CYS A 12 2.33 -4.69 9.94
CA CYS A 12 0.89 -4.70 10.23
C CYS A 12 0.67 -4.71 11.75
N SER A 13 -0.58 -4.70 12.21
CA SER A 13 -0.84 -4.91 13.65
C SER A 13 -0.65 -6.38 14.00
N ASP A 14 -0.34 -6.68 15.27
CA ASP A 14 -0.10 -8.05 15.74
C ASP A 14 -1.24 -9.03 15.37
N ASP A 15 -2.49 -8.60 15.51
CA ASP A 15 -3.67 -9.40 15.19
C ASP A 15 -3.81 -9.72 13.67
N ALA A 16 -3.14 -8.97 12.80
CA ALA A 16 -3.06 -9.26 11.36
C ALA A 16 -1.87 -10.15 10.98
N SER A 17 -0.93 -10.40 11.91
CA SER A 17 0.30 -11.16 11.66
C SER A 17 0.04 -12.57 11.13
N PRO A 18 -0.89 -13.37 11.70
CA PRO A 18 -1.18 -14.71 11.18
C PRO A 18 -1.68 -14.69 9.73
N LEU A 19 -2.50 -13.70 9.38
CA LEU A 19 -3.04 -13.55 8.03
C LEU A 19 -1.93 -13.25 7.02
N VAL A 20 -1.08 -12.26 7.29
CA VAL A 20 -0.03 -11.88 6.32
C VAL A 20 1.05 -12.94 6.17
N LYS A 21 1.34 -13.72 7.23
CA LYS A 21 2.20 -14.91 7.14
C LYS A 21 1.59 -15.98 6.24
N LYS A 22 0.29 -16.25 6.39
CA LYS A 22 -0.43 -17.20 5.52
C LYS A 22 -0.41 -16.77 4.04
N LEU A 23 -0.37 -15.46 3.77
CA LEU A 23 -0.22 -14.90 2.42
C LEU A 23 1.23 -14.96 1.89
N GLY A 24 2.17 -15.41 2.70
CA GLY A 24 3.56 -15.65 2.31
C GLY A 24 4.54 -14.54 2.68
N ALA A 25 4.20 -13.63 3.61
CA ALA A 25 5.20 -12.73 4.18
C ALA A 25 6.30 -13.55 4.91
N ASP A 26 7.56 -13.26 4.63
CA ASP A 26 8.71 -13.95 5.22
C ASP A 26 8.99 -13.38 6.63
N ASP A 27 8.98 -12.05 6.74
CA ASP A 27 9.07 -11.33 8.01
C ASP A 27 7.79 -10.56 8.28
N VAL A 28 7.40 -10.46 9.54
CA VAL A 28 6.28 -9.63 9.99
C VAL A 28 6.67 -8.84 11.21
N ILE A 29 6.45 -7.53 11.16
CA ILE A 29 6.77 -6.61 12.24
C ILE A 29 5.50 -5.88 12.67
N ASP A 30 5.20 -5.91 13.98
CA ASP A 30 4.11 -5.14 14.55
C ASP A 30 4.49 -3.65 14.63
N TYR A 31 3.69 -2.78 14.02
CA TYR A 31 3.92 -1.34 14.10
C TYR A 31 3.62 -0.75 15.49
N ARG A 32 2.90 -1.48 16.36
CA ARG A 32 2.54 -1.05 17.73
C ARG A 32 3.55 -1.49 18.79
N SER A 33 4.60 -2.22 18.39
CA SER A 33 5.65 -2.73 19.28
C SER A 33 6.47 -1.65 20.02
N GLY A 34 6.44 -0.40 19.53
CA GLY A 34 7.20 0.71 20.10
C GLY A 34 8.64 0.84 19.59
N ASN A 35 9.14 -0.15 18.83
CA ASN A 35 10.51 -0.15 18.29
C ASN A 35 10.59 -0.53 16.80
N LEU A 36 9.51 -0.28 16.04
CA LEU A 36 9.40 -0.57 14.61
C LEU A 36 10.63 -0.16 13.78
N GLU A 37 11.09 1.09 13.95
CA GLU A 37 12.22 1.61 13.17
C GLU A 37 13.52 0.88 13.49
N GLU A 38 13.76 0.51 14.76
CA GLU A 38 14.93 -0.25 15.18
C GLU A 38 14.90 -1.68 14.63
N GLN A 39 13.74 -2.33 14.70
CA GLN A 39 13.54 -3.67 14.15
C GLN A 39 13.80 -3.69 12.63
N LEU A 40 13.30 -2.69 11.90
CA LEU A 40 13.52 -2.58 10.46
C LEU A 40 14.98 -2.24 10.11
N LYS A 41 15.66 -1.42 10.91
CA LYS A 41 17.10 -1.11 10.72
C LYS A 41 18.01 -2.31 11.00
N ALA A 42 17.55 -3.28 11.79
CA ALA A 42 18.27 -4.53 12.03
C ALA A 42 18.20 -5.51 10.84
N LEU A 43 17.26 -5.30 9.91
CA LEU A 43 17.13 -6.08 8.69
C LEU A 43 18.07 -5.56 7.57
N PRO A 44 18.37 -6.39 6.55
CA PRO A 44 19.01 -5.90 5.35
C PRO A 44 18.21 -4.77 4.70
N LEU A 45 18.93 -3.81 4.10
CA LEU A 45 18.30 -2.72 3.35
C LEU A 45 17.42 -3.27 2.21
N PHE A 46 16.33 -2.58 1.92
CA PHE A 46 15.32 -2.98 0.94
C PHE A 46 15.63 -2.45 -0.46
N ASP A 47 15.27 -3.22 -1.48
CA ASP A 47 15.27 -2.78 -2.88
C ASP A 47 13.99 -2.00 -3.23
N PHE A 48 12.89 -2.28 -2.52
CA PHE A 48 11.58 -1.70 -2.81
C PHE A 48 10.77 -1.52 -1.53
N ILE A 49 10.12 -0.36 -1.39
CA ILE A 49 9.15 -0.08 -0.31
C ILE A 49 7.85 0.41 -0.95
N LEU A 50 6.75 -0.26 -0.61
CA LEU A 50 5.39 0.17 -0.95
C LEU A 50 4.70 0.74 0.29
N ASP A 51 4.49 2.04 0.29
CA ASP A 51 3.87 2.77 1.40
C ASP A 51 2.38 2.99 1.15
N ASN A 52 1.57 2.34 1.99
CA ASN A 52 0.11 2.47 2.03
C ASN A 52 -0.39 3.26 3.26
N VAL A 53 0.53 3.77 4.09
CA VAL A 53 0.19 4.46 5.34
C VAL A 53 0.39 5.97 5.18
N GLY A 54 1.49 6.37 4.56
CA GLY A 54 1.84 7.78 4.35
C GLY A 54 2.14 8.54 5.64
N GLY A 55 2.18 9.87 5.53
CA GLY A 55 2.37 10.76 6.67
C GLY A 55 3.81 10.71 7.18
N SER A 56 4.02 10.17 8.39
CA SER A 56 5.33 10.14 9.05
C SER A 56 6.26 9.05 8.52
N THR A 57 5.73 8.03 7.82
CA THR A 57 6.51 6.92 7.25
C THR A 57 7.64 7.40 6.34
N GLU A 58 7.35 8.39 5.49
CA GLU A 58 8.32 8.96 4.56
C GLU A 58 9.57 9.54 5.26
N LYS A 59 9.49 9.91 6.54
CA LYS A 59 10.61 10.54 7.25
C LYS A 59 11.74 9.56 7.56
N TRP A 60 11.42 8.27 7.73
CA TRP A 60 12.38 7.25 8.18
C TRP A 60 12.47 6.06 7.22
N ALA A 61 11.38 5.67 6.54
CA ALA A 61 11.36 4.47 5.70
C ALA A 61 12.29 4.59 4.47
N LEU A 62 12.48 5.79 3.94
CA LEU A 62 13.41 6.05 2.82
C LEU A 62 14.88 5.75 3.16
N ASP A 63 15.24 5.75 4.45
CA ASP A 63 16.59 5.42 4.90
C ASP A 63 16.82 3.91 5.00
N LEU A 64 15.77 3.10 4.90
CA LEU A 64 15.83 1.64 4.84
C LEU A 64 16.11 1.11 3.42
N LEU A 65 16.10 1.97 2.39
CA LEU A 65 16.40 1.56 1.02
C LEU A 65 17.89 1.51 0.72
N LYS A 66 18.32 0.54 -0.10
CA LYS A 66 19.68 0.43 -0.62
C LYS A 66 20.04 1.64 -1.48
N LYS A 67 21.03 2.42 -1.06
CA LYS A 67 21.45 3.62 -1.80
C LYS A 67 22.20 3.23 -3.10
N TRP A 68 22.02 4.03 -4.15
CA TRP A 68 22.72 3.91 -5.43
C TRP A 68 22.56 2.57 -6.16
N SER A 69 21.42 1.90 -5.94
CA SER A 69 21.14 0.56 -6.48
C SER A 69 19.92 0.51 -7.40
N GLY A 70 19.24 1.64 -7.62
CA GLY A 70 17.92 1.68 -8.24
C GLY A 70 16.77 1.39 -7.27
N ALA A 71 17.05 1.29 -5.96
CA ALA A 71 16.02 1.05 -4.96
C ALA A 71 14.95 2.15 -4.98
N THR A 72 13.68 1.74 -4.83
CA THR A 72 12.53 2.60 -5.08
C THR A 72 11.52 2.59 -3.94
N TYR A 73 11.12 3.79 -3.53
CA TYR A 73 10.00 4.07 -2.65
C TYR A 73 8.79 4.48 -3.48
N VAL A 74 7.68 3.76 -3.33
CA VAL A 74 6.39 4.09 -3.95
C VAL A 74 5.37 4.32 -2.86
N THR A 75 4.70 5.47 -2.85
CA THR A 75 3.57 5.70 -1.94
C THR A 75 2.26 5.86 -2.71
N LEU A 76 1.20 5.26 -2.17
CA LEU A 76 -0.19 5.42 -2.63
C LEU A 76 -0.94 6.51 -1.86
N VAL A 77 -0.34 7.06 -0.80
CA VAL A 77 -0.93 8.11 0.03
C VAL A 77 -0.33 9.45 -0.38
N THR A 78 -1.05 10.20 -1.21
CA THR A 78 -0.58 11.46 -1.78
C THR A 78 -1.55 12.61 -1.50
N PRO A 79 -1.07 13.85 -1.35
CA PRO A 79 -1.94 15.01 -1.18
C PRO A 79 -2.54 15.49 -2.52
N PHE A 80 -2.52 14.69 -3.60
CA PHE A 80 -2.87 15.12 -4.95
C PHE A 80 -4.29 15.72 -5.03
N LEU A 81 -5.31 14.95 -4.65
CA LEU A 81 -6.70 15.41 -4.64
C LEU A 81 -6.94 16.46 -3.53
N VAL A 82 -6.41 16.21 -2.33
CA VAL A 82 -6.58 17.10 -1.16
C VAL A 82 -6.04 18.51 -1.42
N ASN A 83 -4.95 18.64 -2.18
CA ASN A 83 -4.42 19.95 -2.57
C ASN A 83 -5.38 20.70 -3.50
N MET A 84 -6.00 20.01 -4.46
CA MET A 84 -6.98 20.62 -5.37
C MET A 84 -8.27 20.98 -4.65
N ASP A 85 -8.74 20.16 -3.71
CA ASP A 85 -9.92 20.46 -2.90
C ASP A 85 -9.73 21.72 -2.04
N ARG A 86 -8.52 21.91 -1.48
CA ARG A 86 -8.23 23.01 -0.55
C ARG A 86 -7.82 24.32 -1.20
N LEU A 87 -7.17 24.25 -2.37
CA LEU A 87 -6.55 25.40 -3.03
C LEU A 87 -7.14 25.70 -4.42
N GLY A 88 -8.05 24.86 -4.91
CA GLY A 88 -8.50 24.89 -6.29
C GLY A 88 -7.51 24.21 -7.24
N VAL A 89 -7.94 24.00 -8.50
CA VAL A 89 -7.19 23.22 -9.49
C VAL A 89 -5.81 23.83 -9.78
N ALA A 90 -5.73 25.13 -10.03
CA ALA A 90 -4.47 25.77 -10.42
C ALA A 90 -3.42 25.74 -9.29
N ASP A 91 -3.76 26.31 -8.14
CA ASP A 91 -2.82 26.38 -7.00
C ASP A 91 -2.56 25.01 -6.36
N GLY A 92 -3.58 24.14 -6.37
CA GLY A 92 -3.45 22.75 -5.94
C GLY A 92 -2.47 21.96 -6.80
N MET A 93 -2.53 22.11 -8.13
CA MET A 93 -1.57 21.49 -9.06
C MET A 93 -0.17 22.07 -8.90
N LEU A 94 -0.03 23.39 -8.74
CA LEU A 94 1.27 24.01 -8.47
C LEU A 94 1.90 23.47 -7.18
N ARG A 95 1.15 23.45 -6.07
CA ARG A 95 1.62 22.91 -4.78
C ARG A 95 2.00 21.44 -4.88
N THR A 96 1.21 20.65 -5.60
CA THR A 96 1.48 19.24 -5.86
C THR A 96 2.78 19.07 -6.64
N GLY A 97 2.96 19.83 -7.73
CA GLY A 97 4.18 19.84 -8.54
C GLY A 97 5.44 20.18 -7.74
N VAL A 98 5.36 21.23 -6.92
CA VAL A 98 6.47 21.60 -6.00
C VAL A 98 6.76 20.48 -5.00
N THR A 99 5.72 19.84 -4.44
CA THR A 99 5.87 18.76 -3.45
C THR A 99 6.55 17.54 -4.08
N ILE A 100 6.05 17.03 -5.21
CA ILE A 100 6.63 15.84 -5.85
C ILE A 100 8.00 16.14 -6.43
N GLY A 101 8.20 17.31 -7.03
CA GLY A 101 9.48 17.73 -7.60
C GLY A 101 10.57 17.81 -6.53
N SER A 102 10.32 18.55 -5.44
CA SER A 102 11.27 18.70 -4.34
C SER A 102 11.58 17.36 -3.66
N LYS A 103 10.57 16.52 -3.38
CA LYS A 103 10.78 15.19 -2.80
C LYS A 103 11.57 14.28 -3.76
N THR A 104 11.26 14.29 -5.05
CA THR A 104 11.95 13.44 -6.01
C THR A 104 13.42 13.81 -6.12
N VAL A 105 13.74 15.11 -6.28
CA VAL A 105 15.12 15.59 -6.35
C VAL A 105 15.88 15.29 -5.06
N LYS A 106 15.29 15.61 -3.89
CA LYS A 106 15.90 15.35 -2.59
C LYS A 106 16.31 13.89 -2.41
N HIS A 107 15.43 12.95 -2.78
CA HIS A 107 15.70 11.53 -2.58
C HIS A 107 16.59 10.93 -3.67
N LEU A 108 16.50 11.45 -4.90
CA LEU A 108 17.43 11.09 -5.96
C LEU A 108 18.88 11.46 -5.60
N CYS A 109 19.10 12.64 -5.00
CA CYS A 109 20.41 13.05 -4.49
C CYS A 109 20.90 12.16 -3.32
N LYS A 110 20.01 11.44 -2.64
CA LYS A 110 20.35 10.42 -1.64
C LYS A 110 20.53 9.03 -2.24
N GLY A 111 20.44 8.88 -3.57
CA GLY A 111 20.63 7.60 -4.27
C GLY A 111 19.43 6.66 -4.25
N VAL A 112 18.20 7.16 -4.04
CA VAL A 112 16.97 6.35 -4.07
C VAL A 112 15.87 7.02 -4.89
N HIS A 113 15.00 6.23 -5.52
CA HIS A 113 13.88 6.77 -6.28
C HIS A 113 12.65 6.96 -5.39
N TYR A 114 12.04 8.14 -5.46
CA TYR A 114 10.77 8.44 -4.79
C TYR A 114 9.68 8.62 -5.84
N ARG A 115 8.56 7.89 -5.71
CA ARG A 115 7.47 7.87 -6.68
C ARG A 115 6.10 7.89 -6.00
N TRP A 116 5.15 8.49 -6.70
CA TRP A 116 3.73 8.36 -6.42
C TRP A 116 3.12 7.39 -7.41
N ALA A 117 2.20 6.56 -6.93
CA ALA A 117 1.40 5.69 -7.77
C ALA A 117 -0.09 5.96 -7.53
N PHE A 118 -0.88 5.77 -8.59
CA PHE A 118 -2.31 5.99 -8.59
C PHE A 118 -3.00 4.77 -9.17
N PHE A 119 -4.25 4.55 -8.75
CA PHE A 119 -5.11 3.55 -9.39
C PHE A 119 -5.32 3.91 -10.87
N MET A 120 -5.12 2.94 -11.75
CA MET A 120 -5.36 3.06 -13.18
C MET A 120 -6.18 1.85 -13.65
N PRO A 121 -7.40 2.05 -14.17
CA PRO A 121 -8.18 0.94 -14.73
C PRO A 121 -7.50 0.41 -16.00
N SER A 122 -7.31 -0.90 -16.09
CA SER A 122 -6.68 -1.55 -17.24
C SER A 122 -7.18 -2.98 -17.37
N GLY A 123 -7.90 -3.27 -18.47
CA GLY A 123 -8.33 -4.63 -18.82
C GLY A 123 -7.14 -5.59 -18.97
N PRO A 124 -6.10 -5.25 -19.76
CA PRO A 124 -4.92 -6.11 -19.93
C PRO A 124 -4.22 -6.47 -18.62
N TYR A 125 -4.10 -5.53 -17.67
CA TYR A 125 -3.51 -5.86 -16.36
C TYR A 125 -4.44 -6.71 -15.48
N LEU A 126 -5.77 -6.60 -15.66
CA LEU A 126 -6.71 -7.49 -14.99
C LEU A 126 -6.63 -8.92 -15.55
N ASP A 127 -6.37 -9.08 -16.85
CA ASP A 127 -6.14 -10.39 -17.46
C ASP A 127 -4.90 -11.07 -16.86
N GLU A 128 -3.78 -10.34 -16.73
CA GLU A 128 -2.57 -10.85 -16.04
C GLU A 128 -2.84 -11.21 -14.57
N ILE A 129 -3.62 -10.40 -13.86
CA ILE A 129 -4.01 -10.70 -12.48
C ILE A 129 -4.90 -11.95 -12.42
N ALA A 130 -5.81 -12.13 -13.38
CA ALA A 130 -6.68 -13.30 -13.46
C ALA A 130 -5.86 -14.58 -13.63
N GLU A 131 -4.85 -14.59 -14.52
CA GLU A 131 -3.93 -15.73 -14.67
C GLU A 131 -3.20 -16.08 -13.36
N LEU A 132 -2.80 -15.07 -12.58
CA LEU A 132 -2.16 -15.29 -11.28
C LEU A 132 -3.14 -15.85 -10.24
N VAL A 133 -4.41 -15.50 -10.31
CA VAL A 133 -5.47 -16.07 -9.46
C VAL A 133 -5.77 -17.51 -9.86
N GLU A 134 -5.96 -17.78 -11.14
CA GLU A 134 -6.25 -19.12 -11.69
C GLU A 134 -5.11 -20.11 -11.44
N SER A 135 -3.86 -19.66 -11.55
CA SER A 135 -2.68 -20.46 -11.20
C SER A 135 -2.46 -20.62 -9.69
N GLY A 136 -3.34 -20.07 -8.85
CA GLY A 136 -3.28 -20.18 -7.39
C GLY A 136 -2.17 -19.37 -6.74
N LYS A 137 -1.52 -18.44 -7.45
CA LYS A 137 -0.46 -17.58 -6.90
C LYS A 137 -1.02 -16.37 -6.14
N ILE A 138 -2.25 -15.97 -6.44
CA ILE A 138 -3.00 -14.93 -5.73
C ILE A 138 -4.32 -15.52 -5.24
N HIS A 139 -4.68 -15.22 -4.01
CA HIS A 139 -5.95 -15.64 -3.43
C HIS A 139 -6.74 -14.42 -2.95
N PRO A 140 -8.06 -14.38 -3.17
CA PRO A 140 -8.90 -13.34 -2.59
C PRO A 140 -8.91 -13.47 -1.07
N VAL A 141 -8.76 -12.33 -0.38
CA VAL A 141 -8.90 -12.24 1.08
C VAL A 141 -10.17 -11.47 1.37
N ILE A 142 -11.24 -12.21 1.64
CA ILE A 142 -12.57 -11.65 1.93
C ILE A 142 -12.73 -11.60 3.44
N ASP A 143 -13.01 -10.41 3.94
CA ASP A 143 -13.25 -10.17 5.37
C ASP A 143 -14.73 -10.41 5.70
N GLN A 144 -15.62 -9.80 4.93
CA GLN A 144 -17.06 -9.95 5.11
C GLN A 144 -17.80 -9.76 3.78
N VAL A 145 -18.91 -10.47 3.64
CA VAL A 145 -19.84 -10.33 2.53
C VAL A 145 -21.16 -9.79 3.08
N PHE A 146 -21.68 -8.77 2.42
CA PHE A 146 -23.00 -8.18 2.68
C PHE A 146 -23.91 -8.41 1.49
N SER A 147 -25.21 -8.51 1.73
CA SER A 147 -26.22 -8.46 0.66
C SER A 147 -26.33 -7.04 0.08
N PHE A 148 -27.00 -6.92 -1.06
CA PHE A 148 -27.22 -5.61 -1.68
C PHE A 148 -28.07 -4.67 -0.81
N SER A 149 -29.00 -5.21 -0.01
CA SER A 149 -29.77 -4.41 0.95
C SER A 149 -28.94 -3.86 2.10
N GLU A 150 -27.77 -4.43 2.37
CA GLU A 150 -26.89 -4.07 3.49
C GLU A 150 -25.70 -3.18 3.09
N VAL A 151 -25.79 -2.51 1.93
CA VAL A 151 -24.76 -1.56 1.49
C VAL A 151 -24.47 -0.49 2.55
N PRO A 152 -25.46 0.14 3.22
CA PRO A 152 -25.16 1.12 4.27
C PRO A 152 -24.30 0.56 5.41
N GLU A 153 -24.60 -0.64 5.88
CA GLU A 153 -23.88 -1.35 6.93
C GLU A 153 -22.45 -1.68 6.49
N ALA A 154 -22.27 -2.08 5.23
CA ALA A 154 -20.95 -2.33 4.66
C ALA A 154 -20.07 -1.07 4.63
N PHE A 155 -20.66 0.10 4.34
CA PHE A 155 -19.97 1.39 4.40
C PHE A 155 -19.61 1.78 5.84
N LEU A 156 -20.54 1.63 6.80
CA LEU A 156 -20.27 1.89 8.22
C LEU A 156 -19.14 1.01 8.75
N LYS A 157 -19.10 -0.27 8.36
CA LYS A 157 -18.00 -1.17 8.69
C LYS A 157 -16.67 -0.66 8.10
N LEU A 158 -16.67 -0.22 6.84
CA LEU A 158 -15.47 0.28 6.18
C LEU A 158 -14.94 1.57 6.84
N GLU A 159 -15.82 2.48 7.24
CA GLU A 159 -15.46 3.69 8.00
C GLU A 159 -14.88 3.38 9.38
N GLY A 160 -15.29 2.27 10.00
CA GLY A 160 -14.72 1.77 11.26
C GLY A 160 -13.25 1.35 11.17
N GLY A 161 -12.68 1.25 9.97
CA GLY A 161 -11.27 0.92 9.75
C GLY A 161 -10.95 -0.56 10.01
N HIS A 162 -9.71 -0.83 10.45
CA HIS A 162 -9.23 -2.18 10.82
C HIS A 162 -9.44 -3.30 9.77
N ALA A 163 -9.50 -2.95 8.49
CA ALA A 163 -9.76 -3.92 7.41
C ALA A 163 -8.82 -5.14 7.47
N ARG A 164 -9.40 -6.34 7.34
CA ARG A 164 -8.68 -7.62 7.24
C ARG A 164 -8.98 -8.28 5.90
N GLY A 165 -8.56 -7.64 4.82
CA GLY A 165 -8.93 -8.02 3.46
C GLY A 165 -10.00 -7.08 2.88
N LYS A 166 -10.95 -7.64 2.13
CA LYS A 166 -11.97 -6.87 1.42
C LYS A 166 -13.38 -7.13 1.95
N THR A 167 -14.15 -6.05 2.10
CA THR A 167 -15.60 -6.10 2.25
C THR A 167 -16.23 -6.22 0.85
N VAL A 168 -17.09 -7.20 0.65
CA VAL A 168 -17.72 -7.53 -0.65
C VAL A 168 -19.23 -7.36 -0.55
N ILE A 169 -19.84 -6.81 -1.59
CA ILE A 169 -21.30 -6.77 -1.74
C ILE A 169 -21.72 -7.86 -2.74
N ASN A 170 -22.61 -8.74 -2.31
CA ASN A 170 -23.29 -9.65 -3.22
C ASN A 170 -24.52 -8.96 -3.80
N VAL A 171 -24.51 -8.71 -5.11
CA VAL A 171 -25.56 -7.98 -5.83
C VAL A 171 -26.68 -8.92 -6.31
N ILE A 172 -26.44 -10.24 -6.31
CA ILE A 172 -27.41 -11.23 -6.79
C ILE A 172 -28.00 -11.93 -5.57
N ASP A 173 -29.28 -11.72 -5.32
CA ASP A 173 -30.04 -12.56 -4.40
C ASP A 173 -30.14 -13.95 -5.00
N LYS A 174 -29.72 -14.99 -4.25
CA LYS A 174 -30.05 -16.36 -4.62
C LYS A 174 -31.57 -16.49 -4.54
N GLN A 175 -32.24 -16.48 -5.70
CA GLN A 175 -33.60 -17.03 -5.83
C GLN A 175 -33.58 -18.54 -5.54
#